data_AF-A0A816V1N6-F1
#
_entry.id   AF-A0A816V1N6-F1
#
_cell.length_a   1.000
_cell.length_b   1.000
_cell.length_c   1.000
_cell.angle_alpha   90.00
_cell.angle_beta   90.00
_cell.angle_gamma   90.00
#
_symmetry.space_group_name_H-M   'P 1'
#
loop_
_entity.id
_entity.type
_entity.pdbx_description
1 polymer ?
#
loop_
_entity_poly.entity_id
_entity_poly.type
_entity_poly.pdbx_seq_one_letter_code
_entity_poly.pdbx_strand_id
1 'polypeptide(L)'
;MVIYDSNGNWIGALGLNDSNGKFLWQSFDSPTDTLLVGESLKANGQNKLVSRRSPSVNTNGPYSLVMEAKKLVLYYTTNKTPKPLAYYEYEFFTKITQLQSMTFQAVEDSDTTWGLHMEGVDSGSQFNVSTFLSQPKHNATLSFLRLESDGNVRVWSYSTSASSTAWDVTYTAFTNADTDGNDECRLAEHCGEFGLCKKGQCNACPSDKGLLGWDEATCKTPSLRV
;
A
#
# COMPACT_ATOMS: atom_id res chain seq x y z
N MET A 1 -12.58 0.01 -9.40
CA MET A 1 -13.32 -0.59 -10.53
C MET A 1 -12.29 -0.93 -11.59
N VAL A 2 -12.07 -2.21 -11.86
CA VAL A 2 -11.19 -2.68 -12.94
C VAL A 2 -12.08 -2.97 -14.15
N ILE A 3 -11.69 -2.47 -15.33
CA ILE A 3 -12.49 -2.62 -16.55
C ILE A 3 -11.70 -3.50 -17.53
N TYR A 4 -12.36 -4.54 -18.02
CA TYR A 4 -11.87 -5.45 -19.07
C TYR A 4 -12.72 -5.27 -20.33
N ASP A 5 -12.09 -5.41 -21.49
CA ASP A 5 -12.76 -5.32 -22.79
C ASP A 5 -13.47 -6.64 -23.08
N SER A 6 -14.20 -6.67 -24.20
CA SER A 6 -14.92 -7.87 -24.65
C SER A 6 -14.01 -9.07 -24.97
N ASN A 7 -12.69 -8.86 -25.07
CA ASN A 7 -11.69 -9.89 -25.32
C ASN A 7 -10.94 -10.31 -24.04
N GLY A 8 -11.32 -9.77 -22.87
CA GLY A 8 -10.62 -10.01 -21.61
C GLY A 8 -9.29 -9.26 -21.48
N ASN A 9 -8.98 -8.34 -22.39
CA ASN A 9 -7.86 -7.43 -22.23
C ASN A 9 -8.24 -6.34 -21.23
N TRP A 10 -7.29 -5.93 -20.41
CA TRP A 10 -7.49 -4.77 -19.55
C TRP A 10 -7.67 -3.51 -20.41
N ILE A 11 -8.78 -2.78 -20.21
CA ILE A 11 -9.01 -1.52 -20.93
C ILE A 11 -8.48 -0.28 -20.21
N GLY A 12 -7.92 -0.42 -19.00
CA GLY A 12 -7.08 0.59 -18.33
C GLY A 12 -7.60 2.04 -18.32
N ALA A 13 -7.97 2.55 -17.16
CA ALA A 13 -8.44 3.93 -16.91
C ALA A 13 -9.77 4.32 -17.61
N LEU A 14 -10.70 4.86 -16.83
CA LEU A 14 -11.87 5.55 -17.39
C LEU A 14 -11.48 6.97 -17.76
N GLY A 15 -11.44 7.30 -19.05
CA GLY A 15 -11.11 8.63 -19.55
C GLY A 15 -12.34 9.43 -20.00
N LEU A 16 -12.26 10.76 -19.88
CA LEU A 16 -13.24 11.70 -20.43
C LEU A 16 -12.52 12.66 -21.37
N ASN A 17 -13.00 12.72 -22.62
CA ASN A 17 -12.47 13.59 -23.67
C ASN A 17 -13.53 14.60 -24.09
N ASP A 18 -13.11 15.74 -24.62
CA ASP A 18 -14.00 16.68 -25.30
C ASP A 18 -14.40 16.19 -26.70
N SER A 19 -15.27 16.95 -27.37
CA SER A 19 -15.72 16.64 -28.75
C SER A 19 -14.61 16.66 -29.80
N ASN A 20 -13.45 17.25 -29.49
CA ASN A 20 -12.27 17.32 -30.35
C ASN A 20 -11.25 16.23 -30.01
N GLY A 21 -11.58 15.31 -29.09
CA GLY A 21 -10.67 14.26 -28.63
C GLY A 21 -9.61 14.76 -27.65
N LYS A 22 -9.72 16.00 -27.13
CA LYS A 22 -8.81 16.50 -26.09
C LYS A 22 -9.13 15.81 -24.77
N PHE A 23 -8.10 15.25 -24.16
CA PHE A 23 -8.19 14.61 -22.85
C PHE A 23 -8.51 15.62 -21.74
N LEU A 24 -9.58 15.37 -20.99
CA LEU A 24 -10.05 16.24 -19.91
C LEU A 24 -9.85 15.63 -18.52
N TRP A 25 -9.97 14.30 -18.35
CA TRP A 25 -9.87 13.62 -17.06
C TRP A 25 -9.66 12.11 -17.23
N GLN A 26 -9.01 11.45 -16.27
CA GLN A 26 -9.09 9.98 -16.10
C GLN A 26 -9.19 9.53 -14.64
N SER A 27 -9.70 8.31 -14.44
CA SER A 27 -9.75 7.66 -13.12
C SER A 27 -8.38 7.49 -12.46
N PHE A 28 -7.31 7.32 -13.25
CA PHE A 28 -5.94 7.16 -12.73
C PHE A 28 -5.35 8.45 -12.18
N ASP A 29 -5.96 9.61 -12.44
CA ASP A 29 -5.54 10.87 -11.80
C ASP A 29 -6.14 11.00 -10.39
N SER A 30 -6.93 10.03 -9.94
CA SER A 30 -7.58 10.00 -8.63
C SER A 30 -7.72 8.56 -8.10
N PRO A 31 -6.59 7.88 -7.82
CA PRO A 31 -6.61 6.55 -7.22
C PRO A 31 -7.30 6.56 -5.85
N THR A 32 -7.80 5.39 -5.45
CA THR A 32 -8.48 5.21 -4.16
C THR A 32 -7.54 4.52 -3.17
N ASP A 33 -7.74 3.24 -2.89
CA ASP A 33 -6.86 2.42 -2.06
C ASP A 33 -5.85 1.62 -2.90
N THR A 34 -5.99 1.64 -4.22
CA THR A 34 -5.34 0.72 -5.15
C THR A 34 -4.55 1.49 -6.22
N LEU A 35 -3.39 0.97 -6.60
CA LEU A 35 -2.54 1.40 -7.71
C LEU A 35 -2.32 0.22 -8.66
N LEU A 36 -2.66 0.40 -9.93
CA LEU A 36 -2.55 -0.63 -10.97
C LEU A 36 -1.17 -0.63 -11.63
N VAL A 37 -0.79 -1.73 -12.29
CA VAL A 37 0.44 -1.76 -13.10
C VAL A 37 0.38 -0.65 -14.16
N GLY A 38 1.44 0.15 -14.24
CA GLY A 38 1.57 1.33 -15.09
C GLY A 38 0.95 2.61 -14.52
N GLU A 39 0.21 2.53 -13.41
CA GLU A 39 -0.34 3.69 -12.73
C GLU A 39 0.70 4.33 -11.81
N SER A 40 0.68 5.66 -11.72
CA SER A 40 1.64 6.42 -10.91
C SER A 40 0.95 7.36 -9.93
N LEU A 41 1.50 7.44 -8.72
CA LEU A 41 1.35 8.62 -7.87
C LEU A 41 2.18 9.75 -8.49
N LYS A 42 1.61 10.94 -8.67
CA LYS A 42 2.26 12.09 -9.34
C LYS A 42 2.29 13.32 -8.45
N ALA A 43 3.36 14.11 -8.53
CA ALA A 43 3.53 15.32 -7.73
C ALA A 43 2.41 16.36 -7.97
N ASN A 44 1.89 16.41 -9.20
CA ASN A 44 0.82 17.33 -9.62
C ASN A 44 -0.58 16.66 -9.66
N GLY A 45 -0.71 15.40 -9.23
CA GLY A 45 -1.97 14.66 -9.19
C GLY A 45 -2.46 14.40 -7.78
N GLN A 46 -3.40 13.46 -7.60
CA GLN A 46 -3.57 12.86 -6.28
C GLN A 46 -2.30 12.10 -5.92
N ASN A 47 -1.58 12.62 -4.93
CA ASN A 47 -0.29 12.09 -4.50
C ASN A 47 -0.44 11.03 -3.40
N LYS A 48 -1.61 10.43 -3.24
CA LYS A 48 -1.88 9.48 -2.17
C LYS A 48 -2.85 8.37 -2.53
N LEU A 49 -2.68 7.23 -1.87
CA LEU A 49 -3.73 6.22 -1.68
C LEU A 49 -4.38 6.42 -0.31
N VAL A 50 -5.65 6.10 -0.19
CA VAL A 50 -6.40 6.10 1.08
C VAL A 50 -7.08 4.75 1.23
N SER A 51 -6.83 4.08 2.36
CA SER A 51 -7.39 2.75 2.60
C SER A 51 -8.92 2.76 2.65
N ARG A 52 -9.52 1.59 2.52
CA ARG A 52 -10.93 1.38 2.89
C ARG A 52 -11.09 1.33 4.40
N ARG A 53 -12.28 1.67 4.89
CA ARG A 53 -12.66 1.59 6.30
C ARG A 53 -12.65 0.14 6.81
N SER A 54 -13.08 -0.81 5.98
CA SER A 54 -13.00 -2.25 6.24
C SER A 54 -13.09 -3.02 4.93
N PRO A 55 -12.86 -4.35 4.92
CA PRO A 55 -12.98 -5.15 3.70
C PRO A 55 -14.37 -5.08 3.06
N SER A 56 -15.42 -4.88 3.86
CA SER A 56 -16.83 -4.81 3.42
C SER A 56 -17.38 -3.39 3.26
N VAL A 57 -16.69 -2.37 3.77
CA VAL A 57 -17.16 -0.98 3.75
C VAL A 57 -16.23 -0.12 2.91
N ASN A 58 -16.69 0.20 1.69
CA ASN A 58 -15.94 0.98 0.71
C ASN A 58 -16.08 2.50 0.92
N THR A 59 -15.64 2.97 2.08
CA THR A 59 -15.47 4.40 2.40
C THR A 59 -14.05 4.64 2.87
N ASN A 60 -13.56 5.87 2.82
CA ASN A 60 -12.21 6.21 3.30
C ASN A 60 -11.99 5.74 4.75
N GLY A 61 -10.93 4.96 4.94
CA GLY A 61 -10.40 4.51 6.21
C GLY A 61 -9.32 5.46 6.76
N PRO A 62 -8.65 5.07 7.85
CA PRO A 62 -7.72 5.95 8.56
C PRO A 62 -6.30 5.96 7.96
N TYR A 63 -5.97 5.03 7.08
CA TYR A 63 -4.61 4.89 6.55
C TYR A 63 -4.46 5.57 5.19
N SER A 64 -3.30 6.16 4.95
CA SER A 64 -2.93 6.70 3.64
C SER A 64 -1.46 6.49 3.30
N LEU A 65 -1.18 6.17 2.04
CA LEU A 65 0.16 6.12 1.46
C LEU A 65 0.36 7.41 0.67
N VAL A 66 1.30 8.26 1.05
CA VAL A 66 1.48 9.61 0.50
C VAL A 66 2.87 9.73 -0.13
N MET A 67 2.93 10.18 -1.38
CA MET A 67 4.16 10.61 -2.03
C MET A 67 4.44 12.07 -1.67
N GLU A 68 5.47 12.27 -0.86
CA GLU A 68 6.03 13.58 -0.56
C GLU A 68 7.17 13.90 -1.52
N ALA A 69 7.68 15.14 -1.44
CA ALA A 69 8.75 15.58 -2.33
C ALA A 69 9.98 14.67 -2.34
N LYS A 70 10.32 14.01 -1.23
CA LYS A 70 11.56 13.22 -1.13
C LYS A 70 11.38 11.78 -0.65
N LYS A 71 10.14 11.37 -0.37
CA LYS A 71 9.85 10.11 0.29
C LYS A 71 8.44 9.64 0.02
N LEU A 72 8.22 8.35 0.21
CA LEU A 72 6.91 7.71 0.20
C LEU A 72 6.60 7.29 1.64
N VAL A 73 5.48 7.76 2.19
CA VAL A 73 5.19 7.69 3.62
C VAL A 73 3.81 7.10 3.88
N LEU A 74 3.72 6.20 4.84
CA LEU A 74 2.47 5.70 5.36
C LEU A 74 2.05 6.48 6.60
N TYR A 75 0.81 6.95 6.58
CA TYR A 75 0.19 7.76 7.62
C TYR A 75 -1.05 7.10 8.20
N TYR A 76 -1.24 7.24 9.51
CA TYR A 76 -2.43 6.83 10.23
C TYR A 76 -3.12 8.06 10.82
N THR A 77 -4.41 8.20 10.55
CA THR A 77 -5.24 9.32 11.01
C THR A 77 -6.15 8.85 12.15
N THR A 78 -6.10 9.55 13.28
CA THR A 78 -6.92 9.28 14.46
C THR A 78 -7.44 10.58 15.05
N ASN A 79 -8.50 10.50 15.86
CA ASN A 79 -9.04 11.64 16.61
C ASN A 79 -8.18 11.99 17.84
N LYS A 80 -7.22 11.15 18.22
CA LYS A 80 -6.33 11.37 19.38
C LYS A 80 -5.24 12.40 19.11
N THR A 81 -4.90 12.67 17.85
CA THR A 81 -3.89 13.65 17.45
C THR A 81 -4.44 14.62 16.41
N PRO A 82 -4.01 15.89 16.41
CA PRO A 82 -4.48 16.89 15.44
C PRO A 82 -3.90 16.68 14.03
N LYS A 83 -2.84 15.88 13.90
CA LYS A 83 -2.17 15.57 12.63
C LYS A 83 -2.05 14.07 12.45
N PRO A 84 -2.10 13.56 11.20
CA PRO A 84 -1.78 12.16 10.91
C PRO A 84 -0.39 11.79 11.41
N LEU A 85 -0.24 10.56 11.89
CA LEU A 85 0.99 10.00 12.40
C LEU A 85 1.69 9.21 11.29
N ALA A 86 2.92 9.57 10.95
CA ALA A 86 3.73 8.72 10.08
C ALA A 86 4.14 7.47 10.86
N TYR A 87 3.81 6.28 10.34
CA TYR A 87 4.19 5.01 10.96
C TYR A 87 5.24 4.24 10.16
N TYR A 88 5.45 4.60 8.89
CA TYR A 88 6.50 4.03 8.07
C TYR A 88 6.92 4.99 6.94
N GLU A 89 8.22 5.05 6.66
CA GLU A 89 8.79 5.79 5.53
C GLU A 89 9.59 4.80 4.69
N TYR A 90 9.30 4.72 3.40
CA TYR A 90 10.07 3.87 2.50
C TYR A 90 11.47 4.46 2.30
N GLU A 91 12.48 3.64 2.54
CA GLU A 91 13.87 3.98 2.31
C GLU A 91 14.27 3.64 0.87
N PHE A 92 14.99 4.56 0.23
CA PHE A 92 15.52 4.39 -1.12
C PHE A 92 17.04 4.53 -1.09
N PHE A 93 17.75 3.70 -1.86
CA PHE A 93 19.22 3.74 -1.94
C PHE A 93 19.77 5.03 -2.57
N THR A 94 18.95 5.74 -3.33
CA THR A 94 19.30 6.98 -4.03
C THR A 94 18.90 8.20 -3.20
N LYS A 95 19.76 9.23 -3.17
CA LYS A 95 19.40 10.53 -2.56
C LYS A 95 18.40 11.26 -3.46
N ILE A 96 17.17 11.41 -2.98
CA ILE A 96 16.07 12.03 -3.73
C ILE A 96 16.09 13.55 -3.57
N THR A 97 15.98 14.26 -4.69
CA THR A 97 15.85 15.72 -4.72
C THR A 97 14.38 16.14 -4.69
N GLN A 98 13.61 15.73 -5.70
CA GLN A 98 12.17 15.93 -5.79
C GLN A 98 11.51 14.86 -6.67
N LEU A 99 10.76 13.95 -6.05
CA LEU A 99 9.93 12.97 -6.74
C LEU A 99 8.90 13.68 -7.62
N GLN A 100 8.89 13.31 -8.90
CA GLN A 100 7.90 13.73 -9.88
C GLN A 100 6.76 12.71 -9.97
N SER A 101 7.12 11.43 -9.93
CA SER A 101 6.18 10.33 -9.92
C SER A 101 6.75 9.09 -9.24
N MET A 102 5.86 8.18 -8.85
CA MET A 102 6.17 6.83 -8.42
C MET A 102 5.14 5.88 -9.05
N THR A 103 5.62 4.98 -9.91
CA THR A 103 4.81 4.09 -10.77
C THR A 103 4.92 2.67 -10.27
N PHE A 104 3.81 1.95 -10.19
CA PHE A 104 3.84 0.51 -9.93
C PHE A 104 4.06 -0.24 -11.25
N GLN A 105 5.07 -1.10 -11.31
CA GLN A 105 5.51 -1.75 -12.53
C GLN A 105 5.55 -3.28 -12.38
N ALA A 106 5.25 -3.95 -13.49
CA ALA A 106 5.48 -5.37 -13.67
C ALA A 106 6.36 -5.54 -14.91
N VAL A 107 7.57 -6.09 -14.71
CA VAL A 107 8.55 -6.28 -15.78
C VAL A 107 8.94 -7.74 -15.84
N GLU A 108 9.03 -8.26 -17.06
CA GLU A 108 9.55 -9.61 -17.30
C GLU A 108 11.05 -9.63 -17.00
N ASP A 109 11.47 -10.44 -16.02
CA ASP A 109 12.86 -10.59 -15.59
C ASP A 109 13.56 -11.73 -16.37
N SER A 110 12.81 -12.80 -16.63
CA SER A 110 13.19 -13.94 -17.45
C SER A 110 11.94 -14.60 -18.02
N ASP A 111 12.08 -15.58 -18.92
CA ASP A 111 10.98 -16.27 -19.61
C ASP A 111 9.87 -16.82 -18.68
N THR A 112 10.12 -16.99 -17.38
CA THR A 112 9.15 -17.52 -16.41
C THR A 112 8.97 -16.67 -15.16
N THR A 113 9.70 -15.57 -15.02
CA THR A 113 9.70 -14.76 -13.79
C THR A 113 9.43 -13.30 -14.09
N TRP A 114 8.60 -12.68 -13.27
CA TRP A 114 8.25 -11.26 -13.37
C TRP A 114 8.69 -10.54 -12.11
N GLY A 115 9.28 -9.36 -12.26
CA GLY A 115 9.62 -8.47 -11.17
C GLY A 115 8.52 -7.43 -10.96
N LEU A 116 8.02 -7.33 -9.73
CA LEU A 116 7.09 -6.29 -9.29
C LEU A 116 7.85 -5.25 -8.47
N HIS A 117 7.78 -3.99 -8.86
CA HIS A 117 8.54 -2.91 -8.24
C HIS A 117 7.79 -1.58 -8.28
N MET A 118 8.19 -0.65 -7.41
CA MET A 118 7.85 0.76 -7.56
C MET A 118 9.04 1.47 -8.21
N GLU A 119 8.77 2.25 -9.25
CA GLU A 119 9.77 3.03 -9.97
C GLU A 119 9.40 4.52 -9.95
N GLY A 120 10.31 5.36 -9.48
CA GLY A 120 10.13 6.79 -9.32
C GLY A 120 11.07 7.60 -10.19
N VAL A 121 10.56 8.74 -10.64
CA VAL A 121 11.31 9.75 -11.39
C VAL A 121 11.68 10.88 -10.44
N ASP A 122 12.98 11.17 -10.31
CA ASP A 122 13.51 12.30 -9.54
C ASP A 122 13.96 13.41 -10.48
N SER A 123 13.59 14.67 -10.20
CA SER A 123 14.00 15.80 -11.05
C SER A 123 15.49 16.12 -10.99
N GLY A 124 16.18 15.72 -9.91
CA GLY A 124 17.59 16.04 -9.68
C GLY A 124 18.57 14.93 -10.05
N SER A 125 18.07 13.78 -10.52
CA SER A 125 18.88 12.58 -10.77
C SER A 125 18.58 12.02 -12.15
N GLN A 126 19.60 11.44 -12.79
CA GLN A 126 19.42 10.63 -14.01
C GLN A 126 19.08 9.17 -13.69
N PHE A 127 19.19 8.76 -12.42
CA PHE A 127 18.85 7.43 -11.97
C PHE A 127 17.41 7.38 -11.46
N ASN A 128 16.68 6.36 -11.90
CA ASN A 128 15.34 6.08 -11.39
C ASN A 128 15.43 5.60 -9.94
N VAL A 129 14.55 6.16 -9.10
CA VAL A 129 14.33 5.68 -7.74
C VAL A 129 13.60 4.36 -7.86
N SER A 130 14.03 3.29 -7.19
CA SER A 130 13.28 2.04 -7.25
C SER A 130 13.29 1.31 -5.92
N THR A 131 12.22 0.55 -5.69
CA THR A 131 12.17 -0.47 -4.64
C THR A 131 11.51 -1.73 -5.17
N PHE A 132 12.15 -2.86 -4.89
CA PHE A 132 11.68 -4.18 -5.27
C PHE A 132 10.60 -4.64 -4.28
N LEU A 133 9.51 -5.20 -4.80
CA LEU A 133 8.41 -5.72 -3.98
C LEU A 133 8.42 -7.25 -3.96
N SER A 134 8.32 -7.89 -5.13
CA SER A 134 8.30 -9.35 -5.24
C SER A 134 8.69 -9.82 -6.63
N GLN A 135 8.99 -11.12 -6.76
CA GLN A 135 9.30 -11.76 -8.04
C GLN A 135 8.43 -13.01 -8.26
N PRO A 136 7.17 -12.86 -8.73
CA PRO A 136 6.33 -14.00 -9.07
C PRO A 136 6.94 -14.87 -10.18
N LYS A 137 6.72 -16.19 -10.09
CA LYS A 137 7.13 -17.19 -11.09
C LYS A 137 6.08 -17.42 -12.18
N HIS A 138 5.31 -16.38 -12.48
CA HIS A 138 4.25 -16.39 -13.47
C HIS A 138 4.06 -14.96 -13.98
N ASN A 139 3.30 -14.81 -15.08
CA ASN A 139 2.99 -13.50 -15.63
C ASN A 139 2.25 -12.64 -14.60
N ALA A 140 2.91 -11.58 -14.13
CA ALA A 140 2.40 -10.68 -13.10
C ALA A 140 1.88 -9.34 -13.66
N THR A 141 1.58 -9.25 -14.96
CA THR A 141 0.98 -8.04 -15.55
C THR A 141 -0.40 -7.73 -14.96
N LEU A 142 -1.12 -8.76 -14.52
CA LEU A 142 -2.41 -8.63 -13.85
C LEU A 142 -2.23 -8.49 -12.33
N SER A 143 -1.49 -7.47 -11.94
CA SER A 143 -1.23 -7.16 -10.53
C SER A 143 -1.76 -5.80 -10.13
N PHE A 144 -2.04 -5.64 -8.84
CA PHE A 144 -2.32 -4.33 -8.26
C PHE A 144 -1.73 -4.23 -6.86
N LEU A 145 -1.22 -3.05 -6.53
CA LEU A 145 -0.82 -2.68 -5.18
C LEU A 145 -2.02 -2.08 -4.48
N ARG A 146 -2.27 -2.45 -3.22
CA ARG A 146 -3.35 -1.87 -2.41
C ARG A 146 -2.86 -1.54 -1.00
N LEU A 147 -3.28 -0.37 -0.52
CA LEU A 147 -3.25 -0.04 0.90
C LEU A 147 -4.52 -0.60 1.56
N GLU A 148 -4.35 -1.65 2.34
CA GLU A 148 -5.44 -2.41 2.94
C GLU A 148 -6.01 -1.71 4.18
N SER A 149 -7.19 -2.15 4.61
CA SER A 149 -7.90 -1.53 5.74
C SER A 149 -7.20 -1.69 7.08
N ASP A 150 -6.24 -2.60 7.19
CA ASP A 150 -5.37 -2.81 8.36
C ASP A 150 -4.11 -1.91 8.34
N GLY A 151 -3.95 -1.09 7.30
CA GLY A 151 -2.79 -0.21 7.12
C GLY A 151 -1.58 -0.90 6.47
N ASN A 152 -1.70 -2.17 6.07
CA ASN A 152 -0.63 -2.86 5.38
C ASN A 152 -0.71 -2.59 3.87
N VAL A 153 0.45 -2.60 3.19
CA VAL A 153 0.51 -2.51 1.73
C VAL A 153 0.70 -3.91 1.19
N ARG A 154 -0.20 -4.35 0.31
CA ARG A 154 -0.17 -5.67 -0.31
C ARG A 154 -0.17 -5.57 -1.82
N VAL A 155 0.51 -6.50 -2.49
CA VAL A 155 0.37 -6.70 -3.93
C VAL A 155 -0.39 -7.99 -4.17
N TRP A 156 -1.46 -7.87 -4.95
CA TRP A 156 -2.26 -8.99 -5.42
C TRP A 156 -1.92 -9.24 -6.88
N SER A 157 -1.55 -10.47 -7.21
CA SER A 157 -1.24 -10.90 -8.58
C SER A 157 -2.26 -11.95 -9.03
N TYR A 158 -2.67 -11.88 -10.29
CA TYR A 158 -3.55 -12.89 -10.89
C TYR A 158 -2.79 -13.78 -11.85
N SER A 159 -2.79 -15.09 -11.57
CA SER A 159 -2.23 -16.10 -12.44
C SER A 159 -3.30 -16.64 -13.40
N THR A 160 -3.10 -16.40 -14.70
CA THR A 160 -3.98 -16.93 -15.76
C THR A 160 -3.83 -18.44 -15.98
N SER A 161 -2.74 -19.04 -15.48
CA SER A 161 -2.47 -20.48 -15.59
C SER A 161 -3.02 -21.31 -14.43
N ALA A 162 -3.50 -20.65 -13.36
CA ALA A 162 -4.05 -21.33 -12.20
C ALA A 162 -5.46 -21.88 -12.47
N SER A 163 -5.68 -23.17 -12.19
CA SER A 163 -6.98 -23.83 -12.34
C SER A 163 -7.95 -23.58 -11.17
N SER A 164 -7.44 -23.09 -10.05
CA SER A 164 -8.19 -22.65 -8.86
C SER A 164 -7.36 -21.60 -8.09
N THR A 165 -8.02 -20.75 -7.29
CA THR A 165 -7.36 -19.71 -6.47
C THR A 165 -6.36 -18.87 -7.25
N ALA A 166 -6.83 -18.28 -8.36
CA ALA A 166 -5.97 -17.57 -9.31
C ALA A 166 -5.41 -16.23 -8.78
N TRP A 167 -5.94 -15.69 -7.69
CA TRP A 167 -5.38 -14.53 -7.00
C TRP A 167 -4.51 -14.96 -5.83
N ASP A 168 -3.29 -14.45 -5.77
CA ASP A 168 -2.37 -14.61 -4.66
C ASP A 168 -1.78 -13.27 -4.19
N VAL A 169 -1.47 -13.19 -2.89
CA VAL A 169 -0.76 -12.05 -2.31
C VAL A 169 0.73 -12.31 -2.48
N THR A 170 1.37 -11.61 -3.41
CA THR A 170 2.79 -11.81 -3.74
C THR A 170 3.73 -10.94 -2.93
N TYR A 171 3.22 -9.88 -2.31
CA TYR A 171 3.97 -9.00 -1.42
C TYR A 171 3.08 -8.51 -0.28
N THR A 172 3.65 -8.41 0.92
CA THR A 172 3.05 -7.77 2.11
C THR A 172 4.14 -6.96 2.79
N ALA A 173 3.95 -5.65 2.94
CA ALA A 173 5.00 -4.76 3.45
C ALA A 173 5.40 -5.02 4.91
N PHE A 174 4.44 -5.46 5.73
CA PHE A 174 4.68 -5.78 7.13
C PHE A 174 4.26 -7.23 7.42
N THR A 175 5.23 -8.12 7.60
CA THR A 175 5.00 -9.54 7.83
C THR A 175 6.17 -10.16 8.58
N ASN A 176 5.90 -11.12 9.47
CA ASN A 176 6.96 -11.92 10.11
C ASN A 176 7.65 -12.90 9.17
N ALA A 177 7.17 -13.04 7.92
CA ALA A 177 7.78 -13.93 6.94
C ALA A 177 9.14 -13.42 6.44
N ASP A 178 9.36 -12.11 6.50
CA ASP A 178 10.55 -11.46 5.96
C ASP A 178 11.61 -11.22 7.05
N THR A 179 12.89 -11.34 6.67
CA THR A 179 14.02 -11.16 7.59
C THR A 179 14.50 -9.70 7.68
N ASP A 180 13.76 -8.77 7.08
CA ASP A 180 14.11 -7.34 6.98
C ASP A 180 13.74 -6.54 8.24
N GLY A 181 13.05 -7.17 9.20
CA GLY A 181 12.61 -6.52 10.44
C GLY A 181 11.39 -5.62 10.27
N ASN A 182 10.70 -5.71 9.14
CA ASN A 182 9.41 -5.07 8.91
C ASN A 182 8.28 -6.05 9.25
N ASP A 183 8.06 -6.24 10.55
CA ASP A 183 6.95 -7.06 11.05
C ASP A 183 5.66 -6.23 11.22
N GLU A 184 4.57 -6.92 11.55
CA GLU A 184 3.25 -6.31 11.76
C GLU A 184 3.22 -5.32 12.95
N CYS A 185 4.24 -5.26 13.81
CA CYS A 185 4.30 -4.24 14.86
C CYS A 185 4.49 -2.83 14.32
N ARG A 186 4.82 -2.67 13.04
CA ARG A 186 4.82 -1.37 12.34
C ARG A 186 3.41 -0.82 12.15
N LEU A 187 2.37 -1.68 12.15
CA LEU A 187 1.00 -1.28 11.92
C LEU A 187 0.40 -0.66 13.19
N ALA A 188 -0.22 0.51 13.03
CA ALA A 188 -0.68 1.34 14.15
C ALA A 188 -1.69 0.63 15.08
N GLU A 189 -2.53 -0.26 14.55
CA GLU A 189 -3.60 -0.92 15.32
C GLU A 189 -3.42 -2.45 15.44
N HIS A 190 -2.25 -3.01 15.10
CA HIS A 190 -2.04 -4.47 15.06
C HIS A 190 -2.40 -5.19 16.36
N CYS A 191 -2.03 -4.61 17.50
CA CYS A 191 -2.31 -5.15 18.83
C CYS A 191 -3.44 -4.42 19.56
N GLY A 192 -4.31 -3.73 18.82
CA GLY A 192 -5.34 -2.87 19.38
C GLY A 192 -4.78 -1.59 19.98
N GLU A 193 -5.64 -0.80 20.63
CA GLU A 193 -5.30 0.56 21.05
C GLU A 193 -4.21 0.67 22.12
N PHE A 194 -3.99 -0.39 22.90
CA PHE A 194 -3.10 -0.37 24.06
C PHE A 194 -2.15 -1.57 24.14
N GLY A 195 -2.19 -2.49 23.18
CA GLY A 195 -1.35 -3.68 23.21
C GLY A 195 0.12 -3.38 22.88
N LEU A 196 1.02 -4.10 23.54
CA LEU A 196 2.45 -4.07 23.25
C LEU A 196 2.82 -5.14 22.23
N CYS A 197 3.34 -4.68 21.09
CA CYS A 197 3.79 -5.54 20.02
C CYS A 197 5.31 -5.78 20.08
N LYS A 198 5.73 -7.02 19.79
CA LYS A 198 7.13 -7.39 19.60
C LYS A 198 7.23 -8.58 18.64
N LYS A 199 8.08 -8.48 17.61
CA LYS A 199 8.28 -9.55 16.60
C LYS A 199 6.97 -9.98 15.95
N GLY A 200 6.19 -8.99 15.53
CA GLY A 200 4.84 -9.12 14.95
C GLY A 200 3.79 -9.78 15.85
N GLN A 201 4.10 -10.04 17.12
CA GLN A 201 3.19 -10.67 18.07
C GLN A 201 2.71 -9.68 19.12
N CYS A 202 1.43 -9.80 19.49
CA CYS A 202 0.83 -9.07 20.58
C CYS A 202 1.10 -9.79 21.89
N ASN A 203 2.07 -9.29 22.65
CA ASN A 203 2.67 -10.04 23.77
C ASN A 203 2.08 -9.65 25.12
N ALA A 204 1.72 -8.37 25.29
CA ALA A 204 1.27 -7.87 26.57
C ALA A 204 0.26 -6.73 26.44
N CYS A 205 -0.50 -6.53 27.51
CA CYS A 205 -1.34 -5.37 27.69
C CYS A 205 -0.95 -4.62 28.97
N PRO A 206 -0.64 -3.31 28.92
CA PRO A 206 -0.35 -2.55 30.12
C PRO A 206 -1.59 -2.38 31.01
N SER A 207 -1.40 -2.43 32.31
CA SER A 207 -2.40 -2.20 33.36
C SER A 207 -1.80 -1.42 34.53
N ASP A 208 -2.64 -1.02 35.48
CA ASP A 208 -2.22 -0.42 36.75
C ASP A 208 -1.36 -1.37 37.61
N LYS A 209 -1.47 -2.68 37.39
CA LYS A 209 -0.70 -3.73 38.07
C LYS A 209 0.53 -4.22 37.29
N GLY A 210 0.88 -3.54 36.20
CA GLY A 210 1.96 -3.93 35.30
C GLY A 210 1.46 -4.58 34.01
N LEU A 211 2.27 -5.44 33.40
CA LEU A 211 1.95 -6.07 32.12
C LEU A 211 1.13 -7.35 32.31
N LEU A 212 -0.06 -7.38 31.73
CA LEU A 212 -0.91 -8.57 31.62
C LEU A 212 -0.66 -9.27 30.29
N GLY A 213 -1.09 -10.53 30.16
CA GLY A 213 -1.14 -11.20 28.87
C GLY A 213 -2.05 -10.43 27.90
N TRP A 214 -1.65 -10.35 26.63
CA TRP A 214 -2.48 -9.72 25.62
C TRP A 214 -3.71 -10.59 25.31
N ASP A 215 -4.86 -9.94 25.19
CA ASP A 215 -6.12 -10.54 24.78
C ASP A 215 -6.93 -9.48 24.03
N GLU A 216 -7.45 -9.85 22.85
CA GLU A 216 -8.11 -8.92 21.93
C GLU A 216 -9.36 -8.26 22.55
N ALA A 217 -10.09 -8.99 23.38
CA ALA A 217 -11.35 -8.51 23.97
C ALA A 217 -11.10 -7.51 25.10
N THR A 218 -10.03 -7.70 25.87
CA THR A 218 -9.74 -6.99 27.11
C THR A 218 -8.63 -5.94 26.98
N CYS A 219 -7.73 -6.06 26.00
CA CYS A 219 -6.62 -5.13 25.84
C CYS A 219 -7.04 -3.83 25.13
N LYS A 220 -7.52 -2.88 25.92
CA LYS A 220 -8.06 -1.60 25.44
C LYS A 220 -7.56 -0.43 26.27
N THR A 221 -7.71 0.77 25.74
CA THR A 221 -7.38 2.00 26.45
C THR A 221 -8.11 2.02 27.80
N PRO A 222 -7.41 2.21 28.95
CA PRO A 222 -8.06 2.28 30.24
C PRO A 222 -9.06 3.44 30.28
N SER A 223 -10.28 3.16 30.76
CA SER A 223 -11.23 4.23 31.07
C SER A 223 -10.75 4.98 32.31
N LEU A 224 -10.45 6.28 32.18
CA LEU A 224 -10.24 7.13 33.34
C LEU A 224 -11.50 7.07 34.20
N ARG A 225 -11.39 6.63 35.45
CA ARG A 225 -12.47 6.79 36.43
C ARG A 225 -12.51 8.29 36.75
N VAL A 226 -13.53 8.96 36.22
CA VAL A 226 -13.90 10.34 36.61
C VAL A 226 -14.66 10.27 37.92
#